data_AF-A0A1I8GU53-F1
#
_entry.id   AF-A0A1I8GU53-F1
#
_cell.length_a   1.000
_cell.length_b   1.000
_cell.length_c   1.000
_cell.angle_alpha   90.00
_cell.angle_beta   90.00
_cell.angle_gamma   90.00
#
_symmetry.space_group_name_H-M   'P 1'
#
loop_
_entity.id
_entity.type
_entity.pdbx_description
1 polymer ?
#
loop_
_entity_poly.entity_id
_entity_poly.type
_entity_poly.pdbx_seq_one_letter_code
_entity_poly.pdbx_strand_id
1 'polypeptide(L)'
;GTGGAADVVAVAFDSYFQEVASPDNPKKELETDEEKQARLSAKLAGICQEFFNSPEGFCDYSREVEMLHTIMAQHTSLIEIFDMEEDFDLDGKMIASLLSSAGSDTNPDQLNLKQLKICLTLNRADIARDKIFLENKKWKKGNLNEFMYQALMEDRHDFVKLFLEQGFSLEDFLTVYILEKLYTDQLKRLNSKVAIFLQLWEYYRSHRSSKQVKLREVGKVIKVLVGDFYQPLYTKKDFEGNLANPAVSGKQKPGHFQLPG
;
A
#
# COMPACT_ATOMS: atom_id res chain seq x y z
N GLY A 1 20.53 21.87 1.20
CA GLY A 1 19.95 22.52 0.00
C GLY A 1 20.68 22.06 -1.25
N THR A 2 19.96 21.85 -2.34
CA THR A 2 20.54 21.51 -3.66
C THR A 2 20.81 22.75 -4.52
N GLY A 3 20.47 23.95 -4.02
CA GLY A 3 20.69 25.24 -4.66
C GLY A 3 19.53 25.71 -5.54
N GLY A 4 19.51 27.02 -5.81
CA GLY A 4 18.63 27.66 -6.80
C GLY A 4 17.14 27.61 -6.44
N ALA A 5 16.30 27.26 -7.40
CA ALA A 5 14.85 27.30 -7.25
C ALA A 5 14.29 26.29 -6.22
N ALA A 6 14.98 25.16 -6.00
CA ALA A 6 14.53 24.15 -5.03
C ALA A 6 14.62 24.69 -3.59
N ASP A 7 15.71 25.38 -3.25
CA ASP A 7 15.89 25.96 -1.92
C ASP A 7 14.94 27.16 -1.70
N VAL A 8 14.68 27.95 -2.75
CA VAL A 8 13.65 29.02 -2.72
C VAL A 8 12.28 28.45 -2.39
N VAL A 9 11.87 27.37 -3.08
CA VAL A 9 10.57 26.72 -2.83
C VAL A 9 10.52 26.13 -1.42
N ALA A 10 11.60 25.50 -0.94
CA ALA A 10 11.65 24.92 0.40
C ALA A 10 11.48 25.99 1.49
N VAL A 11 12.26 27.07 1.44
CA VAL A 11 12.18 28.19 2.41
C VAL A 11 10.86 28.95 2.31
N ALA A 12 10.31 29.09 1.09
CA ALA A 12 8.99 29.68 0.89
C ALA A 12 7.89 28.85 1.57
N PHE A 13 7.91 27.53 1.42
CA PHE A 13 6.96 26.63 2.06
C PHE A 13 7.06 26.65 3.58
N ASP A 14 8.26 26.66 4.15
CA ASP A 14 8.46 26.80 5.60
C ASP A 14 7.86 28.11 6.12
N SER A 15 8.09 29.21 5.38
CA SER A 15 7.54 30.53 5.71
C SER A 15 6.01 30.54 5.68
N TYR A 16 5.39 29.83 4.73
CA TYR A 16 3.94 29.72 4.63
C TYR A 16 3.33 28.84 5.70
N PHE A 17 3.93 27.69 6.00
CA PHE A 17 3.46 26.87 7.12
C PHE A 17 3.59 27.60 8.45
N GLN A 18 4.63 28.41 8.66
CA GLN A 18 4.72 29.27 9.86
C GLN A 18 3.62 30.34 9.91
N GLU A 19 3.21 30.89 8.78
CA GLU A 19 2.11 31.87 8.73
C GLU A 19 0.73 31.22 8.93
N VAL A 20 0.51 30.04 8.35
CA VAL A 20 -0.75 29.27 8.50
C VAL A 20 -0.87 28.63 9.89
N ALA A 21 0.23 28.14 10.46
CA ALA A 21 0.27 27.48 11.77
C ALA A 21 0.37 28.45 12.97
N SER A 22 0.35 29.77 12.74
CA SER A 22 0.32 30.79 13.81
C SER A 22 -1.06 31.43 14.00
N PRO A 23 -2.10 30.73 14.53
CA PRO A 23 -3.34 31.38 14.93
C PRO A 23 -3.22 32.22 16.22
N ASP A 24 -2.27 31.92 17.12
CA ASP A 24 -2.29 32.41 18.51
C ASP A 24 -1.45 33.68 18.80
N ASN A 25 -1.30 34.59 17.83
CA ASN A 25 -0.72 35.91 18.15
C ASN A 25 -1.83 36.96 18.27
N PRO A 26 -2.16 37.46 19.48
CA PRO A 26 -3.31 38.35 19.71
C PRO A 26 -3.23 39.72 19.01
N LYS A 27 -2.13 40.02 18.29
CA LYS A 27 -2.00 41.18 17.39
C LYS A 27 -2.37 40.90 15.93
N LYS A 28 -2.60 39.65 15.53
CA LYS A 28 -2.90 39.24 14.14
C LYS A 28 -4.38 38.96 13.85
N GLU A 29 -5.24 38.95 14.88
CA GLU A 29 -6.68 38.65 14.74
C GLU A 29 -7.48 39.73 13.96
N LEU A 30 -6.89 40.90 13.72
CA LEU A 30 -7.49 42.01 12.94
C LEU A 30 -6.87 42.23 11.56
N GLU A 31 -5.90 41.42 11.11
CA GLU A 31 -5.34 41.56 9.75
C GLU A 31 -6.34 41.01 8.71
N THR A 32 -6.66 41.85 7.72
CA THR A 32 -7.44 41.46 6.53
C THR A 32 -6.67 40.43 5.70
N ASP A 33 -7.39 39.60 4.94
CA ASP A 33 -6.76 38.58 4.09
C ASP A 33 -5.83 39.22 3.03
N GLU A 34 -6.12 40.45 2.59
CA GLU A 34 -5.26 41.25 1.71
C GLU A 34 -3.93 41.64 2.38
N GLU A 35 -3.95 42.03 3.66
CA GLU A 35 -2.74 42.39 4.41
C GLU A 35 -1.84 41.17 4.67
N LYS A 36 -2.44 40.00 4.95
CA LYS A 36 -1.71 38.73 5.10
C LYS A 36 -1.04 38.34 3.78
N GLN A 37 -1.76 38.46 2.67
CA GLN A 37 -1.24 38.13 1.36
C GLN A 37 -0.11 39.07 0.94
N ALA A 38 -0.26 40.38 1.17
CA ALA A 38 0.80 41.36 0.90
C ALA A 38 2.07 41.11 1.73
N ARG A 39 1.90 40.72 3.01
CA ARG A 39 3.01 40.35 3.90
C ARG A 39 3.75 39.10 3.41
N LEU A 40 3.01 38.07 3.00
CA LEU A 40 3.58 36.85 2.44
C LEU A 40 4.32 37.16 1.13
N SER A 41 3.75 37.99 0.24
CA SER A 41 4.41 38.42 -1.00
C SER A 41 5.71 39.16 -0.74
N ALA A 42 5.75 40.06 0.26
CA ALA A 42 6.96 40.79 0.63
C ALA A 42 8.07 39.85 1.15
N LYS A 43 7.70 38.83 1.94
CA LYS A 43 8.65 37.80 2.39
C LYS A 43 9.18 36.95 1.24
N LEU A 44 8.29 36.49 0.35
CA LEU A 44 8.67 35.70 -0.82
C LEU A 44 9.60 36.49 -1.74
N ALA A 45 9.34 37.79 -1.93
CA ALA A 45 10.23 38.68 -2.69
C ALA A 45 11.63 38.78 -2.06
N GLY A 46 11.70 38.88 -0.72
CA GLY A 46 12.97 38.86 0.01
C GLY A 46 13.74 37.54 -0.16
N ILE A 47 13.04 36.40 -0.09
CA ILE A 47 13.64 35.07 -0.32
C ILE A 47 14.20 34.98 -1.75
N CYS A 48 13.44 35.41 -2.76
CA CYS A 48 13.92 35.43 -4.14
C CYS A 48 15.18 36.30 -4.29
N GLN A 49 15.21 37.49 -3.69
CA GLN A 49 16.39 38.38 -3.73
C GLN A 49 17.63 37.73 -3.12
N GLU A 50 17.50 37.10 -1.95
CA GLU A 50 18.59 36.45 -1.25
C GLU A 50 19.16 35.26 -2.05
N PHE A 51 18.29 34.37 -2.53
CA PHE A 51 18.71 33.14 -3.20
C PHE A 51 19.19 33.35 -4.64
N PHE A 52 18.64 34.32 -5.37
CA PHE A 52 19.10 34.66 -6.73
C PHE A 52 20.25 35.67 -6.74
N ASN A 53 20.70 36.12 -5.57
CA ASN A 53 21.88 36.97 -5.36
C ASN A 53 21.93 38.18 -6.30
N SER A 54 20.77 38.83 -6.49
CA SER A 54 20.64 39.95 -7.43
C SER A 54 20.79 41.29 -6.71
N PRO A 55 21.44 42.29 -7.35
CA PRO A 55 21.58 43.62 -6.77
C PRO A 55 20.21 44.23 -6.46
N GLU A 56 20.07 44.86 -5.28
CA GLU A 56 18.84 45.52 -4.85
C GLU A 56 18.30 46.46 -5.95
N GLY A 57 17.04 46.24 -6.36
CA GLY A 57 16.33 47.09 -7.32
C GLY A 57 16.58 46.80 -8.81
N PHE A 58 17.39 45.79 -9.17
CA PHE A 58 17.67 45.48 -10.59
C PHE A 58 16.74 44.43 -11.21
N CYS A 59 16.12 43.58 -10.39
CA CYS A 59 15.24 42.51 -10.84
C CYS A 59 13.88 42.61 -10.13
N ASP A 60 12.81 42.63 -10.93
CA ASP A 60 11.45 42.50 -10.43
C ASP A 60 11.08 41.01 -10.37
N TYR A 61 10.86 40.51 -9.16
CA TYR A 61 10.47 39.12 -8.90
C TYR A 61 8.96 38.93 -8.78
N SER A 62 8.15 39.92 -9.19
CA SER A 62 6.69 39.86 -9.06
C SER A 62 6.11 38.59 -9.68
N ARG A 63 6.66 38.13 -10.81
CA ARG A 63 6.21 36.90 -11.50
C ARG A 63 6.58 35.65 -10.71
N GLU A 64 7.80 35.55 -10.18
CA GLU A 64 8.26 34.41 -9.38
C GLU A 64 7.48 34.31 -8.07
N VAL A 65 7.20 35.44 -7.44
CA VAL A 65 6.36 35.52 -6.23
C VAL A 65 4.93 35.09 -6.54
N GLU A 66 4.35 35.50 -7.67
CA GLU A 66 3.02 35.03 -8.11
C GLU A 66 3.00 33.51 -8.38
N MET A 67 4.06 32.97 -8.99
CA MET A 67 4.20 31.52 -9.20
C MET A 67 4.28 30.77 -7.86
N LEU A 68 5.10 31.23 -6.92
CA LEU A 68 5.21 30.65 -5.58
C LEU A 68 3.86 30.70 -4.85
N HIS A 69 3.15 31.83 -4.90
CA HIS A 69 1.81 31.94 -4.34
C HIS A 69 0.83 30.94 -4.96
N THR A 70 0.83 30.79 -6.28
CA THR A 70 -0.06 29.85 -6.98
C THR A 70 0.23 28.42 -6.52
N ILE A 71 1.50 28.05 -6.47
CA ILE A 71 1.97 26.75 -6.01
C ILE A 71 1.51 26.48 -4.56
N MET A 72 1.71 27.45 -3.68
CA MET A 72 1.42 27.33 -2.25
C MET A 72 -0.06 27.49 -1.91
N ALA A 73 -0.88 28.04 -2.79
CA ALA A 73 -2.32 28.14 -2.60
C ALA A 73 -3.07 26.94 -3.19
N GLN A 74 -2.60 26.38 -4.31
CA GLN A 74 -3.37 25.41 -5.10
C GLN A 74 -2.74 24.01 -5.15
N HIS A 75 -1.45 23.86 -4.86
CA HIS A 75 -0.70 22.61 -5.10
C HIS A 75 0.07 22.12 -3.86
N THR A 76 -0.32 22.55 -2.66
CA THR A 76 0.32 22.15 -1.40
C THR A 76 0.34 20.64 -1.17
N SER A 77 -0.71 19.93 -1.58
CA SER A 77 -0.79 18.47 -1.45
C SER A 77 0.06 17.69 -2.45
N LEU A 78 0.65 18.37 -3.44
CA LEU A 78 1.49 17.77 -4.50
C LEU A 78 2.98 18.00 -4.28
N ILE A 79 3.35 18.79 -3.27
CA ILE A 79 4.74 19.14 -2.97
C ILE A 79 5.13 18.53 -1.64
N GLU A 80 6.30 17.89 -1.64
CA GLU A 80 6.93 17.35 -0.45
C GLU A 80 8.38 17.82 -0.43
N ILE A 81 8.82 18.33 0.72
CA ILE A 81 10.16 18.89 0.91
C ILE A 81 10.98 17.87 1.69
N PHE A 82 12.17 17.59 1.19
CA PHE A 82 13.08 16.60 1.75
C PHE A 82 14.39 17.26 2.12
N ASP A 83 14.83 17.02 3.35
CA ASP A 83 16.16 17.40 3.80
C ASP A 83 17.16 16.28 3.46
N MET A 84 18.31 16.68 2.91
CA MET A 84 19.39 15.77 2.51
C MET A 84 20.31 15.39 3.68
N GLU A 85 20.18 16.05 4.83
CA GLU A 85 21.02 15.81 6.01
C GLU A 85 20.58 14.61 6.86
N GLU A 86 19.37 14.09 6.67
CA GLU A 86 18.89 12.86 7.32
C GLU A 86 19.41 11.62 6.56
N ASP A 87 19.80 10.54 7.28
CA ASP A 87 20.06 9.22 6.67
C ASP A 87 18.74 8.68 6.08
N PHE A 88 18.40 9.12 4.88
CA PHE A 88 17.04 9.00 4.37
C PHE A 88 16.91 7.96 3.24
N ASP A 89 15.82 7.24 3.33
CA ASP A 89 15.35 6.30 2.32
C ASP A 89 14.63 7.08 1.20
N LEU A 90 15.41 7.54 0.21
CA LEU A 90 14.93 8.41 -0.89
C LEU A 90 13.76 7.80 -1.66
N ASP A 91 13.81 6.50 -1.95
CA ASP A 91 12.71 5.78 -2.58
C ASP A 91 11.47 5.78 -1.69
N GLY A 92 11.63 5.63 -0.37
CA GLY A 92 10.52 5.72 0.58
C GLY A 92 9.83 7.08 0.58
N LYS A 93 10.62 8.15 0.57
CA LYS A 93 10.14 9.55 0.45
C LYS A 93 9.44 9.80 -0.90
N MET A 94 10.02 9.31 -2.00
CA MET A 94 9.40 9.40 -3.32
C MET A 94 8.06 8.67 -3.37
N ILE A 95 7.98 7.48 -2.77
CA ILE A 95 6.74 6.71 -2.70
C ILE A 95 5.72 7.43 -1.82
N ALA A 96 6.11 7.98 -0.66
CA ALA A 96 5.23 8.76 0.19
C ALA A 96 4.58 9.93 -0.56
N SER A 97 5.36 10.64 -1.38
CA SER A 97 4.87 11.72 -2.25
C SER A 97 3.83 11.22 -3.26
N LEU A 98 4.09 10.08 -3.90
CA LEU A 98 3.14 9.46 -4.82
C LEU A 98 1.84 9.03 -4.11
N LEU A 99 1.95 8.51 -2.88
CA LEU A 99 0.77 8.12 -2.11
C LEU A 99 -0.09 9.35 -1.77
N SER A 100 0.52 10.45 -1.34
CA SER A 100 -0.17 11.71 -1.03
C SER A 100 -1.01 12.19 -2.22
N SER A 101 -0.47 12.10 -3.43
CA SER A 101 -1.20 12.42 -4.67
C SER A 101 -2.30 11.39 -5.00
N ALA A 102 -2.02 10.09 -4.88
CA ALA A 102 -2.95 9.03 -5.28
C ALA A 102 -4.19 8.88 -4.36
N GLY A 103 -4.23 9.60 -3.23
CA GLY A 103 -5.24 9.41 -2.20
C GLY A 103 -6.08 10.61 -1.80
N SER A 104 -6.01 11.72 -2.54
CA SER A 104 -6.83 12.92 -2.30
C SER A 104 -8.35 12.67 -2.31
N ASP A 105 -8.80 11.69 -3.08
CA ASP A 105 -10.24 11.51 -3.38
C ASP A 105 -10.95 10.53 -2.44
N THR A 106 -10.22 9.87 -1.54
CA THR A 106 -10.79 8.85 -0.65
C THR A 106 -11.21 9.43 0.69
N ASN A 107 -12.36 8.99 1.20
CA ASN A 107 -12.82 9.37 2.54
C ASN A 107 -11.72 9.12 3.59
N PRO A 108 -11.46 10.07 4.50
CA PRO A 108 -10.39 9.96 5.48
C PRO A 108 -10.58 8.77 6.43
N ASP A 109 -11.80 8.29 6.64
CA ASP A 109 -12.06 7.15 7.52
C ASP A 109 -11.91 5.78 6.82
N GLN A 110 -11.78 5.77 5.48
CA GLN A 110 -11.68 4.53 4.70
C GLN A 110 -10.24 4.25 4.30
N LEU A 111 -9.91 2.96 4.24
CA LEU A 111 -8.63 2.51 3.73
C LEU A 111 -8.49 2.84 2.25
N ASN A 112 -7.39 3.49 1.87
CA ASN A 112 -7.13 3.81 0.47
C ASN A 112 -6.51 2.60 -0.26
N LEU A 113 -7.34 1.90 -1.03
CA LEU A 113 -6.92 0.71 -1.78
C LEU A 113 -5.99 1.03 -2.95
N LYS A 114 -6.02 2.24 -3.50
CA LYS A 114 -5.11 2.66 -4.59
C LYS A 114 -3.68 2.80 -4.04
N GLN A 115 -3.54 3.50 -2.92
CA GLN A 115 -2.29 3.62 -2.18
C GLN A 115 -1.75 2.24 -1.79
N LEU A 116 -2.63 1.34 -1.30
CA LEU A 116 -2.21 -0.01 -0.92
C LEU A 116 -1.68 -0.81 -2.10
N LYS A 117 -2.30 -0.65 -3.28
CA LYS A 117 -1.85 -1.31 -4.51
C LYS A 117 -0.45 -0.85 -4.92
N ILE A 118 -0.17 0.44 -4.80
CA ILE A 118 1.15 1.01 -5.08
C ILE A 118 2.19 0.39 -4.13
N CYS A 119 1.96 0.45 -2.82
CA CYS A 119 2.88 -0.13 -1.83
C CYS A 119 3.13 -1.63 -2.04
N LEU A 120 2.08 -2.40 -2.35
CA LEU A 120 2.21 -3.83 -2.61
C LEU A 120 3.07 -4.11 -3.86
N THR A 121 2.86 -3.36 -4.93
CA THR A 121 3.61 -3.50 -6.20
C THR A 121 5.09 -3.16 -6.00
N LEU A 122 5.38 -2.16 -5.15
CA LEU A 122 6.74 -1.72 -4.82
C LEU A 122 7.36 -2.52 -3.67
N ASN A 123 6.63 -3.48 -3.09
CA ASN A 123 7.05 -4.26 -1.93
C ASN A 123 7.50 -3.42 -0.72
N ARG A 124 6.79 -2.32 -0.44
CA ARG A 124 7.06 -1.42 0.69
C ARG A 124 5.97 -1.52 1.76
N ALA A 125 6.03 -2.60 2.54
CA ALA A 125 5.07 -2.89 3.61
C ALA A 125 5.22 -1.94 4.80
N ASP A 126 6.44 -1.47 5.04
CA ASP A 126 6.77 -0.41 6.00
C ASP A 126 6.00 0.88 5.71
N ILE A 127 6.05 1.39 4.47
CA ILE A 127 5.31 2.60 4.09
C ILE A 127 3.79 2.36 4.19
N ALA A 128 3.31 1.18 3.78
CA ALA A 128 1.90 0.84 3.92
C ALA A 128 1.43 0.87 5.38
N ARG A 129 2.25 0.39 6.31
CA ARG A 129 1.98 0.45 7.75
C ARG A 129 1.87 1.90 8.20
N ASP A 130 2.84 2.74 7.84
CA ASP A 130 2.97 4.09 8.39
C ASP A 130 2.04 5.12 7.74
N LYS A 131 1.59 4.89 6.50
CA LYS A 131 0.80 5.87 5.74
C LYS A 131 -0.64 5.42 5.47
N ILE A 132 -0.90 4.11 5.41
CA ILE A 132 -2.20 3.57 4.97
C ILE A 132 -2.96 2.94 6.12
N PHE A 133 -2.32 2.06 6.89
CA PHE A 133 -2.91 1.37 8.04
C PHE A 133 -2.79 2.19 9.34
N LEU A 134 -3.21 3.46 9.25
CA LEU A 134 -3.30 4.36 10.39
C LEU A 134 -4.46 3.97 11.32
N GLU A 135 -4.39 4.45 12.57
CA GLU A 135 -5.47 4.27 13.54
C GLU A 135 -6.80 4.77 12.99
N ASN A 136 -7.89 4.05 13.31
CA ASN A 136 -9.28 4.37 12.91
C ASN A 136 -9.65 4.19 11.43
N LYS A 137 -8.74 3.73 10.57
CA LYS A 137 -9.09 3.38 9.19
C LYS A 137 -9.94 2.12 9.15
N LYS A 138 -11.08 2.18 8.46
CA LYS A 138 -11.99 1.04 8.28
C LYS A 138 -11.91 0.50 6.86
N TRP A 139 -12.03 -0.81 6.71
CA TRP A 139 -12.23 -1.48 5.44
C TRP A 139 -13.37 -2.49 5.55
N LYS A 140 -14.04 -2.76 4.43
CA LYS A 140 -15.14 -3.74 4.38
C LYS A 140 -14.57 -5.14 4.22
N LYS A 141 -15.31 -6.14 4.71
CA LYS A 141 -15.00 -7.55 4.44
C LYS A 141 -14.87 -7.77 2.94
N GLY A 142 -13.78 -8.40 2.52
CA GLY A 142 -13.48 -8.64 1.11
C GLY A 142 -12.56 -7.62 0.44
N ASN A 143 -12.44 -6.38 0.97
CA ASN A 143 -11.59 -5.36 0.32
C ASN A 143 -10.11 -5.75 0.25
N LEU A 144 -9.62 -6.48 1.25
CA LEU A 144 -8.23 -6.93 1.33
C LEU A 144 -7.98 -8.29 0.67
N ASN A 145 -9.01 -9.00 0.20
CA ASN A 145 -8.86 -10.37 -0.28
C ASN A 145 -7.93 -10.46 -1.50
N GLU A 146 -8.06 -9.54 -2.46
CA GLU A 146 -7.20 -9.51 -3.64
C GLU A 146 -5.75 -9.16 -3.28
N PHE A 147 -5.56 -8.24 -2.33
CA PHE A 147 -4.22 -7.86 -1.84
C PHE A 147 -3.55 -9.01 -1.09
N MET A 148 -4.28 -9.70 -0.22
CA MET A 148 -3.78 -10.92 0.45
C MET A 148 -3.43 -12.01 -0.57
N TYR A 149 -4.29 -12.23 -1.57
CA TYR A 149 -4.02 -13.19 -2.64
C TYR A 149 -2.73 -12.85 -3.39
N GLN A 150 -2.55 -11.59 -3.79
CA GLN A 150 -1.35 -11.12 -4.48
C GLN A 150 -0.10 -11.23 -3.60
N ALA A 151 -0.18 -10.84 -2.33
CA ALA A 151 0.92 -10.95 -1.38
C ALA A 151 1.39 -12.42 -1.22
N LEU A 152 0.46 -13.37 -1.13
CA LEU A 152 0.78 -14.81 -1.10
C LEU A 152 1.38 -15.28 -2.44
N MET A 153 0.88 -14.78 -3.57
CA MET A 153 1.35 -15.18 -4.89
C MET A 153 2.78 -14.70 -5.20
N GLU A 154 3.19 -13.58 -4.61
CA GLU A 154 4.48 -12.92 -4.82
C GLU A 154 5.46 -13.08 -3.66
N ASP A 155 5.15 -13.94 -2.68
CA ASP A 155 6.01 -14.20 -1.51
C ASP A 155 6.28 -12.93 -0.66
N ARG A 156 5.29 -12.04 -0.56
CA ARG A 156 5.38 -10.78 0.20
C ARG A 156 5.02 -11.01 1.67
N HIS A 157 5.87 -11.72 2.39
CA HIS A 157 5.63 -12.11 3.78
C HIS A 157 5.34 -10.92 4.73
N ASP A 158 6.01 -9.78 4.54
CA ASP A 158 5.77 -8.57 5.34
C ASP A 158 4.35 -8.02 5.18
N PHE A 159 3.80 -8.07 3.96
CA PHE A 159 2.41 -7.68 3.72
C PHE A 159 1.42 -8.68 4.31
N VAL A 160 1.71 -9.98 4.22
CA VAL A 160 0.88 -11.00 4.88
C VAL A 160 0.83 -10.74 6.37
N LYS A 161 1.99 -10.53 7.01
CA LYS A 161 2.08 -10.21 8.44
C LYS A 161 1.31 -8.93 8.77
N LEU A 162 1.51 -7.87 8.00
CA LEU A 162 0.79 -6.60 8.18
C LEU A 162 -0.72 -6.80 8.12
N PHE A 163 -1.26 -7.53 7.13
CA PHE A 163 -2.69 -7.76 7.05
C PHE A 163 -3.24 -8.55 8.25
N LEU A 164 -2.50 -9.54 8.75
CA LEU A 164 -2.90 -10.31 9.93
C LEU A 164 -2.88 -9.46 11.20
N GLU A 165 -1.87 -8.61 11.39
CA GLU A 165 -1.78 -7.65 12.50
C GLU A 165 -2.97 -6.69 12.49
N GLN A 166 -3.44 -6.32 11.30
CA GLN A 166 -4.62 -5.46 11.12
C GLN A 166 -5.94 -6.21 11.28
N GLY A 167 -5.94 -7.51 11.59
CA GLY A 167 -7.15 -8.30 11.86
C GLY A 167 -7.76 -8.96 10.63
N PHE A 168 -7.00 -9.14 9.55
CA PHE A 168 -7.45 -9.95 8.41
C PHE A 168 -7.64 -11.42 8.83
N SER A 169 -8.83 -11.97 8.62
CA SER A 169 -9.13 -13.37 8.92
C SER A 169 -8.74 -14.28 7.75
N LEU A 170 -7.67 -15.07 7.93
CA LEU A 170 -7.31 -16.14 7.00
C LEU A 170 -8.41 -17.20 6.89
N GLU A 171 -9.14 -17.41 7.98
CA GLU A 171 -10.18 -18.42 8.05
C GLU A 171 -11.38 -18.08 7.17
N ASP A 172 -11.77 -16.80 7.14
CA ASP A 172 -12.79 -16.30 6.22
C ASP A 172 -12.31 -16.28 4.75
N PHE A 173 -11.00 -16.14 4.54
CA PHE A 173 -10.40 -15.98 3.21
C PHE A 173 -10.10 -17.30 2.51
N LEU A 174 -9.52 -18.28 3.23
CA LEU A 174 -9.02 -19.54 2.69
C LEU A 174 -10.14 -20.56 2.45
N THR A 175 -11.02 -20.24 1.52
CA THR A 175 -12.00 -21.19 0.99
C THR A 175 -11.33 -22.25 0.13
N VAL A 176 -12.00 -23.39 -0.07
CA VAL A 176 -11.58 -24.44 -1.02
C VAL A 176 -11.28 -23.85 -2.40
N TYR A 177 -12.13 -22.95 -2.88
CA TYR A 177 -11.94 -22.28 -4.17
C TYR A 177 -10.64 -21.46 -4.20
N ILE A 178 -10.36 -20.68 -3.15
CA ILE A 178 -9.14 -19.86 -3.08
C ILE A 178 -7.89 -20.74 -2.99
N LEU A 179 -7.92 -21.82 -2.20
CA LEU A 179 -6.80 -22.77 -2.11
C LEU A 179 -6.52 -23.45 -3.46
N GLU A 180 -7.55 -23.97 -4.14
CA GLU A 180 -7.41 -24.55 -5.48
C GLU A 180 -6.87 -23.53 -6.49
N LYS A 181 -7.32 -22.28 -6.40
CA LYS A 181 -6.85 -21.17 -7.25
C LYS A 181 -5.36 -20.87 -6.97
N LEU A 182 -4.95 -20.78 -5.70
CA LEU A 182 -3.55 -20.56 -5.31
C LEU A 182 -2.63 -21.66 -5.85
N TYR A 183 -2.97 -22.94 -5.65
CA TYR A 183 -2.18 -24.04 -6.21
C TYR A 183 -2.11 -23.98 -7.74
N THR A 184 -3.24 -23.69 -8.39
CA THR A 184 -3.30 -23.61 -9.86
C THR A 184 -2.44 -22.48 -10.40
N ASP A 185 -2.54 -21.27 -9.84
CA ASP A 185 -1.82 -20.11 -10.36
C ASP A 185 -0.33 -20.18 -10.02
N GLN A 186 0.05 -20.78 -8.88
CA GLN A 186 1.44 -21.06 -8.56
C GLN A 186 2.06 -22.06 -9.55
N LEU A 187 1.35 -23.12 -9.93
CA LEU A 187 1.81 -24.06 -10.95
C LEU A 187 2.07 -23.39 -12.30
N LYS A 188 1.22 -22.43 -12.70
CA LYS A 188 1.39 -21.70 -13.97
C LYS A 188 2.63 -20.80 -14.01
N ARG A 189 3.16 -20.37 -12.86
CA ARG A 189 4.35 -19.50 -12.82
C ARG A 189 5.67 -20.26 -13.13
N LEU A 190 5.63 -21.60 -13.19
CA LEU A 190 6.73 -22.49 -13.65
C LEU A 190 8.08 -22.22 -12.97
N ASN A 191 8.11 -22.33 -11.65
CA ASN A 191 9.33 -22.22 -10.86
C ASN A 191 9.97 -23.61 -10.69
N SER A 192 11.31 -23.72 -10.58
CA SER A 192 12.01 -25.02 -10.48
C SER A 192 11.55 -25.91 -9.31
N LYS A 193 11.19 -25.32 -8.16
CA LYS A 193 10.61 -26.04 -6.99
C LYS A 193 9.24 -26.66 -7.29
N VAL A 194 8.52 -26.09 -8.25
CA VAL A 194 7.16 -26.48 -8.63
C VAL A 194 7.18 -27.55 -9.72
N ALA A 195 8.30 -27.77 -10.41
CA ALA A 195 8.42 -28.75 -11.49
C ALA A 195 8.13 -30.19 -11.04
N ILE A 196 8.66 -30.61 -9.88
CA ILE A 196 8.40 -31.95 -9.33
C ILE A 196 6.92 -32.10 -8.96
N PHE A 197 6.35 -31.07 -8.31
CA PHE A 197 4.94 -31.06 -7.97
C PHE A 197 4.06 -31.11 -9.22
N LEU A 198 4.39 -30.35 -10.26
CA LEU A 198 3.69 -30.32 -11.54
C LEU A 198 3.69 -31.70 -12.20
N GLN A 199 4.85 -32.36 -12.27
CA GLN A 199 4.97 -33.69 -12.86
C GLN A 199 4.13 -34.73 -12.12
N LEU A 200 4.18 -34.73 -10.78
CA LEU A 200 3.37 -35.62 -9.96
C LEU A 200 1.87 -35.29 -10.08
N TRP A 201 1.52 -34.01 -10.10
CA TRP A 201 0.14 -33.58 -10.32
C TRP A 201 -0.38 -34.00 -11.69
N GLU A 202 0.41 -33.86 -12.76
CA GLU A 202 0.07 -34.33 -14.11
C GLU A 202 -0.17 -35.84 -14.19
N TYR A 203 0.57 -36.61 -13.39
CA TYR A 203 0.36 -38.04 -13.27
C TYR A 203 -0.95 -38.40 -12.54
N TYR A 204 -1.28 -37.68 -11.46
CA TYR A 204 -2.45 -37.99 -10.61
C TYR A 204 -3.75 -37.27 -11.01
N ARG A 205 -3.68 -36.24 -11.86
CA ARG A 205 -4.85 -35.46 -12.27
C ARG A 205 -5.79 -36.30 -13.13
N SER A 206 -7.09 -36.01 -13.01
CA SER A 206 -8.08 -36.66 -13.88
C SER A 206 -7.89 -36.20 -15.34
N HIS A 207 -7.97 -37.13 -16.29
CA HIS A 207 -7.92 -36.83 -17.73
C HIS A 207 -9.10 -35.97 -18.23
N ARG A 208 -10.11 -35.73 -17.38
CA ARG A 208 -11.24 -34.82 -17.65
C ARG A 208 -10.79 -33.34 -17.61
N SER A 209 -10.05 -32.87 -18.62
CA SER A 209 -9.91 -31.47 -19.13
C SER A 209 -9.77 -30.26 -18.15
N SER A 210 -9.86 -30.39 -16.83
CA SER A 210 -9.80 -29.24 -15.94
C SER A 210 -8.36 -28.74 -15.86
N LYS A 211 -8.15 -27.48 -16.24
CA LYS A 211 -6.88 -26.77 -16.04
C LYS A 211 -6.68 -26.33 -14.58
N GLN A 212 -7.65 -26.60 -13.71
CA GLN A 212 -7.64 -26.24 -12.30
C GLN A 212 -7.21 -27.45 -11.46
N VAL A 213 -6.30 -27.22 -10.52
CA VAL A 213 -5.87 -28.18 -9.51
C VAL A 213 -6.98 -28.43 -8.51
N LYS A 214 -7.21 -29.70 -8.15
CA LYS A 214 -8.12 -30.08 -7.07
C LYS A 214 -7.37 -30.45 -5.79
N LEU A 215 -7.91 -30.09 -4.63
CA LEU A 215 -7.23 -30.39 -3.34
C LEU A 215 -6.96 -31.88 -3.13
N ARG A 216 -7.86 -32.75 -3.61
CA ARG A 216 -7.65 -34.21 -3.59
C ARG A 216 -6.38 -34.62 -4.35
N GLU A 217 -6.12 -33.99 -5.50
CA GLU A 217 -4.94 -34.25 -6.32
C GLU A 217 -3.67 -33.79 -5.58
N VAL A 218 -3.73 -32.61 -4.96
CA VAL A 218 -2.67 -32.11 -4.06
C VAL A 218 -2.38 -33.10 -2.95
N GLY A 219 -3.41 -33.66 -2.31
CA GLY A 219 -3.25 -34.66 -1.26
C GLY A 219 -2.52 -35.92 -1.74
N LYS A 220 -2.83 -36.42 -2.95
CA LYS A 220 -2.10 -37.56 -3.55
C LYS A 220 -0.62 -37.23 -3.78
N VAL A 221 -0.32 -36.04 -4.31
CA VAL A 221 1.05 -35.59 -4.52
C VAL A 221 1.82 -35.51 -3.20
N ILE A 222 1.23 -34.90 -2.17
CA ILE A 222 1.85 -34.82 -0.83
C ILE A 222 2.10 -36.23 -0.26
N LYS A 223 1.17 -37.18 -0.43
CA LYS A 223 1.37 -38.55 0.03
C LYS A 223 2.62 -39.19 -0.60
N VAL A 224 2.82 -39.00 -1.90
CA VAL A 224 4.00 -39.54 -2.60
C VAL A 224 5.28 -38.89 -2.12
N LEU A 225 5.27 -37.57 -1.89
CA LEU A 225 6.44 -36.83 -1.45
C LEU A 225 6.83 -37.16 0.01
N VAL A 226 5.85 -37.38 0.89
CA VAL A 226 6.08 -37.62 2.33
C VAL A 226 6.22 -39.11 2.65
N GLY A 227 5.53 -39.98 1.91
CA GLY A 227 5.57 -41.43 2.08
C GLY A 227 4.25 -42.04 2.57
N ASP A 228 4.15 -43.37 2.45
CA ASP A 228 2.89 -44.11 2.61
C ASP A 228 2.30 -44.11 4.02
N PHE A 229 3.12 -43.84 5.04
CA PHE A 229 2.69 -43.75 6.44
C PHE A 229 2.00 -42.41 6.75
N TYR A 230 2.10 -41.41 5.87
CA TYR A 230 1.40 -40.15 6.03
C TYR A 230 -0.01 -40.22 5.41
N GLN A 231 -1.00 -39.75 6.16
CA GLN A 231 -2.37 -39.57 5.67
C GLN A 231 -2.66 -38.08 5.44
N PRO A 232 -2.61 -37.60 4.18
CA PRO A 232 -2.84 -36.19 3.86
C PRO A 232 -4.24 -35.73 4.28
N LEU A 233 -4.33 -34.49 4.79
CA LEU A 233 -5.60 -33.86 5.15
C LEU A 233 -6.60 -33.89 3.99
N TYR A 234 -6.15 -33.57 2.77
CA TYR A 234 -7.01 -33.45 1.59
C TYR A 234 -7.57 -34.78 1.05
N THR A 235 -7.14 -35.93 1.58
CA THR A 235 -7.65 -37.26 1.20
C THR A 235 -8.40 -37.96 2.35
N LYS A 236 -8.60 -37.28 3.49
CA LYS A 236 -9.42 -37.80 4.58
C LYS A 236 -10.89 -37.78 4.16
N LYS A 237 -11.63 -38.84 4.50
CA LYS A 237 -13.06 -38.98 4.18
C LYS A 237 -13.90 -37.83 4.75
N ASP A 238 -13.56 -37.35 5.94
CA ASP A 238 -14.27 -36.25 6.59
C ASP A 238 -14.07 -34.93 5.84
N PHE A 239 -12.85 -34.68 5.34
CA PHE A 239 -12.54 -33.52 4.52
C PHE A 239 -13.30 -33.58 3.18
N GLU A 240 -13.33 -34.75 2.53
CA GLU A 240 -14.07 -34.96 1.28
C GLU A 240 -15.58 -34.83 1.44
N GLY A 241 -16.14 -35.31 2.56
CA GLY A 241 -17.54 -35.18 2.91
C GLY A 241 -17.96 -33.70 3.10
N ASN A 242 -17.08 -32.90 3.70
CA ASN A 242 -17.29 -31.46 3.87
C ASN A 242 -17.21 -30.69 2.54
N LEU A 243 -16.41 -31.15 1.56
CA LEU A 243 -16.39 -30.57 0.22
C LEU A 243 -17.65 -30.87 -0.62
N ALA A 244 -18.26 -32.04 -0.43
CA ALA A 244 -19.35 -32.54 -1.27
C ALA A 244 -20.74 -31.97 -0.92
N ASN A 245 -20.86 -31.21 0.18
CA ASN A 245 -22.15 -30.75 0.69
C ASN A 245 -22.40 -29.27 0.32
N PRO A 246 -23.29 -28.94 -0.63
CA PRO A 246 -23.46 -27.57 -1.15
C PRO A 246 -24.10 -26.60 -0.14
N ALA A 247 -24.76 -27.10 0.92
CA ALA A 247 -25.19 -26.27 2.05
C ALA A 247 -24.00 -25.72 2.87
N VAL A 248 -22.84 -26.35 2.77
CA VAL A 248 -21.57 -25.97 3.40
C VAL A 248 -20.72 -25.09 2.47
N SER A 249 -20.82 -25.28 1.14
CA SER A 249 -20.01 -24.52 0.17
C SER A 249 -20.55 -23.11 -0.16
N GLY A 250 -21.81 -22.82 0.15
CA GLY A 250 -22.43 -21.50 -0.08
C GLY A 250 -22.73 -20.68 1.19
N LYS A 251 -22.72 -21.33 2.36
CA LYS A 251 -22.99 -20.72 3.67
C LYS A 251 -22.36 -21.55 4.81
N GLN A 252 -21.04 -21.57 4.98
CA GLN A 252 -20.49 -21.91 6.30
C GLN A 252 -19.41 -20.96 6.77
N LYS A 253 -19.51 -20.77 8.09
CA LYS A 253 -18.81 -19.86 8.98
C LYS A 253 -17.28 -20.03 8.86
N PRO A 254 -16.53 -18.97 9.19
CA PRO A 254 -15.11 -19.12 9.51
C PRO A 254 -15.00 -20.24 10.54
N GLY A 255 -14.12 -21.16 10.21
CA GLY A 255 -14.01 -22.47 10.79
C GLY A 255 -13.93 -22.57 12.32
N HIS A 256 -14.03 -23.83 12.70
CA HIS A 256 -13.27 -24.30 13.82
C HIS A 256 -12.40 -25.41 13.25
N PHE A 257 -11.32 -25.03 12.59
CA PHE A 257 -10.30 -25.98 12.14
C PHE A 257 -9.27 -26.13 13.24
N GLN A 258 -9.57 -26.98 14.20
CA GLN A 258 -8.60 -27.38 15.20
C GLN A 258 -7.57 -28.27 14.52
N LEU A 259 -6.36 -27.74 14.31
CA LEU A 259 -5.21 -28.53 13.93
C LEU A 259 -4.98 -29.59 15.02
N PRO A 260 -4.84 -30.88 14.68
CA PRO A 260 -4.37 -31.84 15.67
C PRO A 260 -2.95 -31.45 16.08
N GLY A 261 -2.74 -31.30 17.39
CA GLY A 261 -1.40 -31.23 17.98
C GLY A 261 -0.64 -32.54 17.81
#